data_AF-A0A6P0IHI1-F1
#
_entry.id   AF-A0A6P0IHI1-F1
#
_cell.length_a   1.000
_cell.length_b   1.000
_cell.length_c   1.000
_cell.angle_alpha   90.00
_cell.angle_beta   90.00
_cell.angle_gamma   90.00
#
_symmetry.space_group_name_H-M   'P 1'
#
loop_
_entity.id
_entity.type
_entity.pdbx_description
1 polymer ?
#
loop_
_entity_poly.entity_id
_entity_poly.type
_entity_poly.pdbx_seq_one_letter_code
_entity_poly.pdbx_strand_id
1 'polypeptide(L)'
;INEGKIVATDSPDKLLAELTGGSGYELEIDGDAQELQKLLQVIPGVCLVELVNDQNLPGGRSLFHIVSAPGAEPARDIAAVTVGAGVGIYEMRRTRATLEDVFLKLTTTEKPLPEPDPDLEESDLQESQESDEGLTMKD
;
A
#
# COMPACT_ATOMS: atom_id res chain seq x y z
N ILE A 1 13.25 -11.91 3.56
CA ILE A 1 13.14 -11.32 4.93
C ILE A 1 12.80 -9.86 4.73
N ASN A 2 11.53 -9.51 4.88
CA ASN A 2 11.08 -8.15 5.14
C ASN A 2 10.59 -8.16 6.59
N GLU A 3 11.08 -7.21 7.35
CA GLU A 3 11.19 -7.23 8.80
C GLU A 3 9.83 -7.18 9.49
N GLY A 4 9.23 -8.35 9.75
CA GLY A 4 8.70 -8.69 11.08
C GLY A 4 7.74 -7.72 11.77
N LYS A 5 6.99 -6.88 11.06
CA LYS A 5 5.97 -6.04 11.67
C LYS A 5 4.65 -6.14 10.91
N ILE A 6 3.93 -7.21 11.21
CA ILE A 6 2.48 -7.22 11.08
C ILE A 6 1.95 -6.22 12.11
N VAL A 7 1.43 -5.10 11.66
CA VAL A 7 0.46 -4.32 12.44
C VAL A 7 -0.67 -3.92 11.49
N ALA A 8 -1.53 -4.88 11.17
CA ALA A 8 -2.84 -4.63 10.60
C ALA A 8 -3.73 -4.03 11.71
N THR A 9 -3.42 -2.82 12.13
CA THR A 9 -4.20 -2.04 13.11
C THR A 9 -4.31 -0.60 12.63
N ASP A 10 -4.42 -0.43 11.32
CA ASP A 10 -4.82 0.83 10.75
C ASP A 10 -6.23 0.69 10.21
N SER A 11 -7.03 1.74 10.42
CA SER A 11 -8.41 1.81 9.91
C SER A 11 -8.46 1.32 8.45
N PRO A 12 -9.51 0.61 8.02
CA PRO A 12 -9.72 0.23 6.62
C PRO A 12 -9.44 1.37 5.63
N ASP A 13 -9.70 2.62 6.03
CA ASP A 13 -9.44 3.82 5.24
C ASP A 13 -7.96 4.04 4.88
N LYS A 14 -7.02 3.71 5.78
CA LYS A 14 -5.57 3.90 5.52
C LYS A 14 -5.06 2.89 4.51
N LEU A 15 -5.47 1.63 4.67
CA LEU A 15 -5.18 0.56 3.71
C LEU A 15 -5.80 0.89 2.35
N LEU A 16 -7.05 1.38 2.32
CA LEU A 16 -7.69 1.85 1.09
C LEU A 16 -6.95 3.03 0.45
N ALA A 17 -6.53 4.04 1.21
CA ALA A 17 -5.78 5.18 0.68
C ALA A 17 -4.43 4.74 0.07
N GLU A 18 -3.71 3.83 0.73
CA GLU A 18 -2.47 3.26 0.18
C GLU A 18 -2.73 2.37 -1.06
N LEU A 19 -3.79 1.56 -1.07
CA LEU A 19 -4.09 0.59 -2.12
C LEU A 19 -4.75 1.22 -3.36
N THR A 20 -5.55 2.27 -3.19
CA THR A 20 -6.27 2.94 -4.30
C THR A 20 -5.46 4.03 -4.98
N GLY A 21 -4.21 4.24 -4.55
CA GLY A 21 -3.35 5.30 -5.06
C GLY A 21 -3.79 6.69 -4.61
N GLY A 22 -4.10 6.83 -3.32
CA GLY A 22 -4.33 8.12 -2.69
C GLY A 22 -3.21 9.10 -3.07
N SER A 23 -3.60 10.31 -3.48
CA SER A 23 -2.62 11.36 -3.74
C SER A 23 -1.95 11.77 -2.45
N GLY A 24 -0.66 12.08 -2.53
CA GLY A 24 0.14 12.44 -1.38
C GLY A 24 0.99 13.67 -1.65
N TYR A 25 1.89 13.91 -0.71
CA TYR A 25 2.90 14.93 -0.83
C TYR A 25 4.23 14.39 -0.33
N GLU A 26 5.29 14.83 -0.97
CA GLU A 26 6.62 14.84 -0.38
C GLU A 26 6.93 16.25 0.08
N LEU A 27 7.46 16.36 1.29
CA LEU A 27 7.77 17.63 1.94
C LEU A 27 9.19 17.58 2.48
N GLU A 28 10.09 18.34 1.87
CA GLU A 28 11.46 18.53 2.34
C GLU A 28 11.53 19.76 3.26
N ILE A 29 12.09 19.57 4.45
CA ILE A 29 12.10 20.57 5.52
C ILE A 29 13.48 20.75 6.15
N ASP A 30 13.62 21.81 6.94
CA ASP A 30 14.78 22.04 7.79
C ASP A 30 14.77 21.15 9.05
N GLY A 31 15.93 20.58 9.37
CA GLY A 31 16.23 19.88 10.61
C GLY A 31 15.48 18.56 10.80
N ASP A 32 15.53 18.06 12.04
CA ASP A 32 14.75 16.92 12.51
C ASP A 32 13.49 17.45 13.21
N ALA A 33 12.32 17.14 12.65
CA ALA A 33 11.05 17.66 13.13
C ALA A 33 10.09 16.53 13.53
N GLN A 34 10.53 15.63 14.42
CA GLN A 34 9.67 14.62 15.06
C GLN A 34 8.37 15.20 15.64
N GLU A 35 8.39 16.43 16.13
CA GLU A 35 7.18 17.13 16.59
C GLU A 35 6.27 17.56 15.44
N LEU A 36 6.86 18.03 14.32
CA LEU A 36 6.09 18.39 13.13
C LEU A 36 5.36 17.19 12.55
N GLN A 37 5.97 16.00 12.56
CA GLN A 37 5.30 14.77 12.11
C GLN A 37 3.95 14.57 12.81
N LYS A 38 3.91 14.78 14.14
CA LYS A 38 2.68 14.64 14.93
C LYS A 38 1.65 15.71 14.59
N LEU A 39 2.09 16.94 14.34
CA LEU A 39 1.20 18.04 13.93
C LEU A 39 0.60 17.80 12.54
N LEU A 40 1.40 17.31 11.60
CA LEU A 40 0.94 16.97 10.25
C LEU A 40 -0.04 15.79 10.26
N GLN A 41 0.18 14.79 11.12
CA GLN A 41 -0.64 13.58 11.20
C GLN A 41 -2.09 13.84 11.63
N VAL A 42 -2.37 14.95 12.32
CA VAL A 42 -3.72 15.32 12.77
C VAL A 42 -4.45 16.28 11.81
N ILE A 43 -3.83 16.66 10.70
CA ILE A 43 -4.46 17.51 9.69
C ILE A 43 -5.63 16.75 9.03
N PRO A 44 -6.83 17.35 8.93
CA PRO A 44 -7.95 16.73 8.23
C PRO A 44 -7.58 16.34 6.80
N GLY A 45 -7.85 15.08 6.44
CA GLY A 45 -7.53 14.54 5.12
C GLY A 45 -6.09 14.00 4.98
N VAL A 46 -5.23 14.14 6.00
CA VAL A 46 -3.96 13.40 6.08
C VAL A 46 -4.22 12.04 6.74
N CYS A 47 -3.79 10.97 6.06
CA CYS A 47 -3.92 9.60 6.55
C CYS A 47 -2.64 9.12 7.24
N LEU A 48 -1.48 9.50 6.70
CA LEU A 48 -0.18 9.01 7.16
C LEU A 48 0.90 10.06 6.90
N VAL A 49 1.83 10.19 7.84
CA VAL A 49 3.06 10.98 7.70
C VAL A 49 4.25 10.11 8.11
N GLU A 50 5.15 9.86 7.19
CA GLU A 50 6.36 9.05 7.42
C GLU A 50 7.61 9.86 7.15
N LEU A 51 8.59 9.76 8.06
CA LEU A 51 9.92 10.29 7.82
C LEU A 51 10.67 9.32 6.87
N VAL A 52 11.12 9.84 5.74
CA VAL A 52 11.88 9.09 4.75
C VAL A 52 13.37 9.23 5.05
N ASN A 53 14.06 8.09 5.14
CA ASN A 53 15.51 8.08 5.24
C ASN A 53 16.14 8.15 3.84
N ASP A 54 16.34 9.36 3.32
CA ASP A 54 17.02 9.59 2.04
C ASP A 54 18.45 10.10 2.28
N GLN A 55 19.43 9.27 1.92
CA GLN A 55 20.86 9.59 2.07
C GLN A 55 21.35 10.64 1.08
N ASN A 56 20.55 11.01 0.08
CA ASN A 56 20.90 12.05 -0.90
C ASN A 56 20.46 13.45 -0.45
N LEU A 57 19.73 13.56 0.66
CA LEU A 57 19.33 14.86 1.19
C LEU A 57 20.55 15.67 1.65
N PRO A 58 20.59 16.98 1.37
CA PRO A 58 21.56 17.87 1.98
C PRO A 58 21.50 17.78 3.51
N GLY A 59 22.65 17.93 4.16
CA GLY A 59 22.75 17.83 5.62
C GLY A 59 21.85 18.85 6.34
N GLY A 60 21.23 18.42 7.44
CA GLY A 60 20.29 19.25 8.19
C GLY A 60 18.92 19.37 7.53
N ARG A 61 18.55 18.45 6.63
CA ARG A 61 17.21 18.39 6.04
C ARG A 61 16.55 17.04 6.31
N SER A 62 15.23 17.06 6.33
CA SER A 62 14.40 15.86 6.46
C SER A 62 13.35 15.83 5.36
N LEU A 63 12.94 14.64 4.95
CA LEU A 63 11.88 14.43 3.97
C LEU A 63 10.73 13.67 4.60
N PHE A 64 9.53 14.23 4.52
CA PHE A 64 8.30 13.53 4.86
C PHE A 64 7.59 13.01 3.61
N HIS A 65 7.12 11.77 3.67
CA HIS A 65 6.11 11.25 2.77
C HIS A 65 4.74 11.31 3.46
N ILE A 66 3.79 11.97 2.82
CA ILE A 66 2.46 12.25 3.37
C ILE A 66 1.42 11.61 2.45
N VAL A 67 0.60 10.71 2.99
CA VAL A 67 -0.54 10.10 2.27
C VAL A 67 -1.81 10.87 2.63
N SER A 68 -2.58 11.27 1.62
CA SER A 68 -3.87 11.92 1.83
C SER A 68 -5.04 10.98 1.53
N ALA A 69 -6.18 11.25 2.17
CA ALA A 69 -7.43 10.57 1.85
C ALA A 69 -7.85 10.84 0.39
N PRO A 70 -8.54 9.91 -0.28
CA PRO A 70 -9.03 10.12 -1.64
C PRO A 70 -9.87 11.40 -1.77
N GLY A 71 -9.52 12.26 -2.73
CA GLY A 71 -10.19 13.53 -2.99
C GLY A 71 -9.89 14.66 -1.98
N ALA A 72 -9.05 14.41 -0.98
CA ALA A 72 -8.58 15.45 -0.07
C ALA A 72 -7.44 16.27 -0.69
N GLU A 73 -7.39 17.56 -0.35
CA GLU A 73 -6.38 18.51 -0.82
C GLU A 73 -5.72 19.24 0.38
N PRO A 74 -5.02 18.53 1.29
CA PRO A 74 -4.50 19.12 2.53
C PRO A 74 -3.26 20.02 2.33
N ALA A 75 -2.82 20.27 1.09
CA ALA A 75 -1.58 20.98 0.80
C ALA A 75 -1.45 22.33 1.52
N ARG A 76 -2.53 23.12 1.51
CA ARG A 76 -2.57 24.44 2.15
C ARG A 76 -2.31 24.32 3.65
N ASP A 77 -2.96 23.36 4.29
CA ASP A 77 -2.90 23.18 5.74
C ASP A 77 -1.56 22.58 6.15
N ILE A 78 -1.02 21.65 5.37
CA ILE A 78 0.35 21.13 5.53
C ILE A 78 1.37 22.27 5.52
N ALA A 79 1.32 23.14 4.50
CA ALA A 79 2.23 24.28 4.41
C ALA A 79 2.05 25.25 5.59
N ALA A 80 0.80 25.57 5.95
CA ALA A 80 0.50 26.49 7.05
C ALA A 80 0.97 25.96 8.41
N VAL A 81 0.76 24.66 8.70
CA VAL A 81 1.22 24.02 9.94
C VAL A 81 2.74 23.99 10.01
N THR A 82 3.42 23.62 8.92
CA THR A 82 4.89 23.56 8.87
C THR A 82 5.51 24.94 9.11
N VAL A 83 5.06 25.96 8.39
CA VAL A 83 5.57 27.33 8.58
C VAL A 83 5.17 27.88 9.95
N GLY A 84 3.96 27.60 10.42
CA GLY A 84 3.48 28.00 11.74
C GLY A 84 4.25 27.39 12.90
N ALA A 85 4.80 26.18 12.71
CA ALA A 85 5.72 25.53 13.65
C ALA A 85 7.15 26.11 13.60
N GLY A 86 7.40 27.11 12.73
CA GLY A 86 8.72 27.72 12.55
C GLY A 86 9.70 26.85 11.74
N VAL A 87 9.21 25.81 11.06
CA VAL A 87 10.03 24.91 10.26
C VAL A 87 10.07 25.40 8.81
N GLY A 88 11.28 25.49 8.26
CA GLY A 88 11.49 25.88 6.86
C GLY A 88 11.07 24.78 5.89
N ILE A 89 10.48 25.17 4.75
CA ILE A 89 10.15 24.26 3.63
C ILE A 89 11.14 24.52 2.50
N TYR A 90 11.85 23.48 2.07
CA TYR A 90 12.73 23.52 0.89
C TYR A 90 12.01 23.08 -0.37
N GLU A 91 11.18 22.04 -0.28
CA GLU A 91 10.39 21.54 -1.40
C GLU A 91 9.06 20.98 -0.90
N MET A 92 8.01 21.18 -1.68
CA MET A 92 6.74 20.48 -1.50
C MET A 92 6.22 20.08 -2.88
N ARG A 93 6.08 18.77 -3.10
CA ARG A 93 5.60 18.22 -4.37
C ARG A 93 4.48 17.22 -4.15
N ARG A 94 3.54 17.19 -5.09
CA ARG A 94 2.44 16.22 -5.05
C ARG A 94 2.94 14.86 -5.55
N THR A 95 2.60 13.80 -4.83
CA THR A 95 2.89 12.43 -5.21
C THR A 95 1.59 11.71 -5.59
N ARG A 96 1.72 10.69 -6.44
CA ARG A 96 0.64 9.78 -6.81
C ARG A 96 1.24 8.39 -6.94
N ALA A 97 0.57 7.37 -6.41
CA ALA A 97 0.97 6.01 -6.67
C ALA A 97 0.84 5.72 -8.17
N THR A 98 1.77 4.96 -8.73
CA THR A 98 1.62 4.43 -10.08
C THR A 98 0.76 3.16 -10.05
N LEU A 99 0.16 2.81 -11.20
CA LEU A 99 -0.56 1.54 -11.33
C LEU A 99 0.35 0.33 -11.08
N GLU A 100 1.63 0.45 -11.42
CA GLU A 100 2.63 -0.59 -11.19
C GLU A 100 2.91 -0.79 -9.70
N ASP A 101 3.06 0.30 -8.92
CA ASP A 101 3.24 0.22 -7.46
C ASP A 101 2.06 -0.49 -6.79
N VAL A 102 0.84 -0.16 -7.24
CA VAL A 102 -0.40 -0.79 -6.75
C VAL A 102 -0.44 -2.28 -7.12
N PHE A 103 -0.11 -2.61 -8.38
CA PHE A 103 -0.11 -3.98 -8.88
C PHE A 103 0.91 -4.87 -8.14
N LEU A 104 2.14 -4.39 -7.94
CA LEU A 104 3.18 -5.08 -7.18
C LEU A 104 2.73 -5.37 -5.76
N LYS A 105 2.13 -4.38 -5.08
CA LYS A 105 1.67 -4.53 -3.69
C LYS A 105 0.54 -5.55 -3.56
N LEU A 106 -0.34 -5.66 -4.56
CA LEU A 106 -1.43 -6.65 -4.58
C LEU A 106 -0.93 -8.08 -4.90
N THR A 107 -0.06 -8.23 -5.89
CA THR A 107 0.41 -9.55 -6.38
C THR A 107 1.50 -10.17 -5.50
N THR A 108 2.20 -9.38 -4.69
CA THR A 108 3.20 -9.89 -3.71
C THR A 108 2.56 -10.61 -2.51
N THR A 109 1.22 -10.66 -2.42
CA THR A 109 0.48 -11.32 -1.33
C THR A 109 0.23 -12.82 -1.58
N GLU A 110 0.76 -13.42 -2.65
CA GLU A 110 0.71 -14.88 -2.82
C GLU A 110 1.74 -15.58 -1.91
N LYS A 111 1.22 -16.45 -1.03
CA LYS A 111 2.00 -17.43 -0.25
C LYS A 111 2.93 -18.21 -1.19
N PRO A 112 4.11 -18.67 -0.71
CA PRO A 112 4.88 -19.67 -1.44
C PRO A 112 3.95 -20.83 -1.79
N LEU A 113 3.93 -21.21 -3.06
CA LEU A 113 3.25 -22.43 -3.49
C LEU A 113 3.74 -23.58 -2.59
N PRO A 114 2.83 -24.42 -2.06
CA PRO A 114 3.26 -25.62 -1.35
C PRO A 114 4.18 -26.40 -2.29
N GLU A 115 5.35 -26.82 -1.79
CA GLU A 115 6.23 -27.70 -2.56
C GLU A 115 5.42 -28.93 -3.00
N PRO A 116 5.56 -29.36 -4.27
CA PRO A 116 4.82 -30.52 -4.75
C PRO A 116 5.16 -31.71 -3.86
N ASP A 117 4.12 -32.27 -3.24
CA ASP A 117 4.24 -33.47 -2.42
C ASP A 117 4.70 -34.62 -3.33
N PRO A 118 5.90 -35.20 -3.12
CA PRO A 118 6.43 -36.23 -4.00
C PRO A 118 5.60 -37.54 -3.95
N ASP A 119 4.64 -37.66 -3.04
CA ASP A 119 3.85 -38.87 -2.80
C ASP A 119 2.43 -38.84 -3.40
N LEU A 120 2.06 -37.81 -4.16
CA LEU A 120 0.80 -37.81 -4.92
C LEU A 120 0.95 -38.66 -6.20
N GLU A 121 0.80 -39.97 -6.05
CA GLU A 121 0.65 -40.89 -7.19
C GLU A 121 -0.64 -40.56 -7.97
N GLU A 122 -0.49 -40.44 -9.29
CA GLU A 122 -1.59 -40.33 -10.25
C GLU A 122 -2.45 -41.61 -10.23
N SER A 123 -3.46 -41.67 -9.38
CA SER A 123 -4.50 -42.70 -9.51
C SER A 123 -5.87 -42.09 -9.24
N ASP A 124 -6.52 -41.58 -10.30
CA ASP A 124 -7.98 -41.58 -10.41
C ASP A 124 -8.42 -41.28 -11.86
N LEU A 125 -7.81 -41.97 -12.82
CA LEU A 125 -8.42 -42.17 -14.13
C LEU A 125 -8.85 -43.63 -14.23
N GLN A 126 -10.04 -43.95 -13.73
CA GLN A 126 -10.69 -45.20 -14.12
C GLN A 126 -12.18 -45.00 -14.39
N GLU A 127 -12.47 -45.08 -15.69
CA GLU A 127 -13.68 -45.54 -16.37
C GLU A 127 -14.91 -45.83 -15.50
N SER A 128 -16.01 -45.14 -15.82
CA SER A 128 -17.35 -45.70 -15.69
C SER A 128 -17.92 -45.93 -17.10
N GLN A 129 -17.68 -47.13 -17.64
CA GLN A 129 -18.56 -47.76 -18.61
C GLN A 129 -19.59 -48.64 -17.87
N GLU A 130 -20.62 -49.02 -18.63
CA GLU A 130 -21.79 -49.87 -18.33
C GLU A 130 -23.06 -49.07 -17.98
N SER A 131 -23.93 -48.76 -18.96
CA SER A 131 -24.85 -49.61 -19.75
C SER A 131 -26.13 -49.96 -18.97
N ASP A 132 -27.28 -49.54 -19.51
CA ASP A 132 -28.50 -50.35 -19.44
C ASP A 132 -29.41 -50.07 -20.65
N GLU A 133 -30.03 -51.15 -21.11
CA GLU A 133 -30.77 -51.37 -22.34
C GLU A 133 -32.11 -50.59 -22.36
N GLY A 134 -32.59 -50.02 -23.46
CA GLY A 134 -33.25 -50.74 -24.55
C GLY A 134 -34.77 -50.44 -24.56
N LEU A 135 -35.27 -49.65 -25.52
CA LEU A 135 -36.64 -49.80 -26.01
C LEU A 135 -36.77 -49.31 -27.46
N THR A 136 -37.38 -50.16 -28.27
CA THR A 136 -37.53 -50.09 -29.72
C THR A 136 -38.77 -49.28 -30.16
N MET A 137 -38.79 -48.98 -31.46
CA MET A 137 -39.93 -48.51 -32.29
C MET A 137 -40.34 -47.03 -32.11
N LYS A 138 -40.76 -46.27 -33.12
CA LYS A 138 -40.89 -46.37 -34.59
C LYS A 138 -41.50 -45.03 -35.01
N ASP A 139 -41.06 -44.44 -36.12
CA ASP A 139 -41.86 -43.83 -37.20
C ASP A 139 -40.94 -43.10 -38.20
#